data_AF-A0A9E3DQI2-F1
#
_entry.id   AF-A0A9E3DQI2-F1
#
_cell.length_a   1.000
_cell.length_b   1.000
_cell.length_c   1.000
_cell.angle_alpha   90.00
_cell.angle_beta   90.00
_cell.angle_gamma   90.00
#
_symmetry.space_group_name_H-M   'P 1'
#
loop_
_entity.id
_entity.type
_entity.pdbx_description
1 polymer ?
#
loop_
_entity_poly.entity_id
_entity_poly.type
_entity_poly.pdbx_seq_one_letter_code
_entity_poly.pdbx_strand_id
1 'polypeptide(L)' 'MNPSTAQARVVVDELVRNGVRHAVSCPGSRNAPLSFALHEAAVAGRLELHVRIDERSA' A
#
# COMPACT_ATOMS: atom_id res chain seq x y z
N MET A 1 3.77 -15.50 9.45
CA MET A 1 3.60 -14.09 9.04
C MET A 1 3.87 -13.23 10.26
N ASN A 2 4.71 -12.18 10.17
CA ASN A 2 4.96 -11.30 11.33
C ASN A 2 3.78 -10.33 11.54
N PRO A 3 3.62 -9.72 12.73
CA PRO A 3 2.49 -8.84 13.03
C PRO A 3 2.36 -7.64 12.08
N SER A 4 3.46 -7.01 11.71
CA SER A 4 3.45 -5.82 10.83
C SER A 4 2.95 -6.16 9.42
N THR A 5 3.37 -7.31 8.86
CA THR A 5 2.86 -7.81 7.57
C THR A 5 1.38 -8.15 7.64
N ALA A 6 0.94 -8.81 8.72
CA ALA A 6 -0.46 -9.17 8.90
C ALA A 6 -1.35 -7.91 8.98
N GLN A 7 -0.95 -6.92 9.79
CA GLN A 7 -1.66 -5.66 9.94
C GLN A 7 -1.76 -4.90 8.61
N ALA A 8 -0.64 -4.75 7.88
CA ALA A 8 -0.62 -4.03 6.62
C ALA A 8 -1.55 -4.65 5.57
N ARG A 9 -1.59 -5.98 5.47
CA ARG A 9 -2.50 -6.68 4.55
C ARG A 9 -3.97 -6.46 4.90
N VAL A 10 -4.33 -6.54 6.18
CA VAL A 10 -5.71 -6.28 6.63
C VAL A 10 -6.11 -4.84 6.33
N VAL A 11 -5.27 -3.87 6.66
CA VAL A 11 -5.56 -2.44 6.41
C VAL A 11 -5.74 -2.19 4.91
N VAL A 12 -4.83 -2.68 4.06
CA VAL A 12 -4.95 -2.49 2.60
C VAL A 12 -6.16 -3.20 2.02
N ASP A 13 -6.47 -4.42 2.48
CA ASP A 13 -7.66 -5.15 2.04
C ASP A 13 -8.95 -4.36 2.34
N GLU A 14 -9.06 -3.83 3.56
CA GLU A 14 -10.22 -3.04 3.97
C GLU A 14 -10.30 -1.69 3.23
N LEU A 15 -9.19 -1.01 2.98
CA LEU A 15 -9.20 0.20 2.15
C LEU A 15 -9.77 -0.08 0.75
N VAL A 16 -9.34 -1.17 0.12
CA VAL A 16 -9.85 -1.59 -1.19
C VAL A 16 -11.34 -1.93 -1.12
N ARG A 17 -11.78 -2.68 -0.11
CA ARG A 17 -13.21 -3.02 0.08
C ARG A 17 -14.09 -1.78 0.24
N ASN A 18 -13.54 -0.73 0.87
CA ASN A 18 -14.20 0.55 1.05
C ASN A 18 -14.03 1.51 -0.14
N GLY A 19 -13.55 1.02 -1.29
CA GLY A 19 -13.58 1.75 -2.54
C GLY A 19 -12.31 2.54 -2.87
N VAL A 20 -11.23 2.41 -2.10
CA VAL A 20 -9.93 3.00 -2.48
C VAL A 20 -9.43 2.34 -3.76
N ARG A 21 -9.23 3.16 -4.81
CA ARG A 21 -8.74 2.72 -6.13
C ARG A 21 -7.35 3.19 -6.48
N HIS A 22 -6.85 4.23 -5.82
CA HIS A 22 -5.51 4.77 -6.04
C HIS A 22 -4.80 4.93 -4.70
N ALA A 23 -3.53 4.58 -4.66
CA ALA A 23 -2.65 4.82 -3.52
C ALA A 23 -1.35 5.45 -4.00
N VAL A 24 -0.86 6.45 -3.26
CA VAL A 24 0.47 7.02 -3.49
C VAL A 24 1.42 6.52 -2.39
N SER A 25 2.63 6.07 -2.75
CA SER A 25 3.64 5.61 -1.80
C SER A 25 5.00 6.25 -2.08
N CYS A 26 5.69 6.64 -1.01
CA CYS A 26 7.06 7.13 -1.06
C CYS A 26 8.04 6.14 -0.38
N PRO A 27 9.29 6.02 -0.83
CA PRO A 27 10.25 5.04 -0.29
C PRO A 27 10.54 5.24 1.20
N GLY A 28 10.48 4.15 1.98
CA GLY A 28 10.90 4.16 3.38
C GLY A 28 11.07 2.77 3.96
N SER A 29 12.02 2.57 4.88
CA SER A 29 12.17 1.27 5.56
C SER A 29 11.01 1.01 6.54
N ARG A 30 10.54 2.07 7.23
CA ARG A 30 9.48 1.95 8.24
C ARG A 30 8.13 1.59 7.64
N ASN A 31 7.83 2.08 6.43
CA ASN A 31 6.56 1.82 5.74
C ASN A 31 6.59 0.54 4.89
N ALA A 32 7.69 -0.22 4.88
CA ALA A 32 7.85 -1.41 4.04
C ALA A 32 6.67 -2.40 4.12
N PRO A 33 6.06 -2.70 5.30
CA PRO A 33 4.90 -3.59 5.34
C PRO A 33 3.71 -3.08 4.51
N LEU A 34 3.42 -1.78 4.58
CA LEU A 34 2.35 -1.15 3.79
C LEU A 34 2.72 -1.11 2.30
N SER A 35 3.97 -0.76 1.97
CA SER A 35 4.44 -0.71 0.59
C SER A 35 4.36 -2.08 -0.09
N PHE A 36 4.69 -3.18 0.60
CA PHE A 36 4.52 -4.52 0.07
C PHE A 36 3.04 -4.89 -0.10
N ALA A 37 2.17 -4.60 0.88
CA ALA A 37 0.74 -4.89 0.78
C ALA A 37 0.05 -4.10 -0.34
N LEU A 38 0.39 -2.82 -0.51
CA LEU A 38 -0.09 -1.98 -1.61
C LEU A 38 0.40 -2.51 -2.97
N HIS A 39 1.66 -2.95 -3.05
CA HIS A 39 2.20 -3.55 -4.27
C HIS A 39 1.50 -4.86 -4.63
N GLU A 40 1.25 -5.75 -3.65
CA GLU A 40 0.46 -6.97 -3.84
C GLU A 40 -0.95 -6.67 -4.36
N ALA A 41 -1.63 -5.68 -3.77
CA ALA A 41 -2.96 -5.25 -4.21
C ALA A 41 -2.95 -4.66 -5.65
N ALA A 42 -1.89 -3.93 -6.00
CA ALA A 42 -1.71 -3.39 -7.34
C ALA A 42 -1.45 -4.47 -8.40
N VAL A 43 -0.58 -5.44 -8.09
CA VAL A 43 -0.32 -6.60 -8.96
C VAL A 43 -1.60 -7.43 -9.16
N ALA A 44 -2.44 -7.53 -8.14
CA ALA A 44 -3.75 -8.17 -8.23
C ALA A 44 -4.83 -7.34 -8.95
N GLY A 45 -4.51 -6.14 -9.45
CA GLY A 45 -5.44 -5.26 -10.17
C GLY A 45 -6.54 -4.67 -9.30
N ARG A 46 -6.36 -4.64 -7.96
CA ARG A 46 -7.40 -4.20 -7.02
C ARG A 46 -7.39 -2.68 -6.79
N LEU A 47 -6.22 -2.06 -6.95
CA LEU A 47 -5.98 -0.62 -6.94
C LEU A 47 -4.82 -0.28 -7.88
N GLU A 48 -4.63 0.99 -8.19
CA GLU A 48 -3.47 1.53 -8.89
C GLU A 48 -2.49 2.15 -7.88
N LEU A 49 -1.22 1.75 -7.94
CA LEU A 49 -0.17 2.24 -7.04
C LEU A 49 0.73 3.23 -7.78
N HIS A 50 0.80 4.45 -7.25
CA HIS A 50 1.66 5.53 -7.72
C HIS A 50 2.86 5.69 -6.79
N VAL A 51 4.08 5.49 -7.29
CA VAL A 51 5.29 5.71 -6.48
C VAL A 51 5.84 7.10 -6.74
N ARG A 52 6.20 7.84 -5.68
CA ARG A 52 6.80 9.18 -5.75
C ARG A 52 8.02 9.25 -4.84
N ILE A 53 9.02 10.05 -5.21
CA ILE A 53 10.23 10.21 -4.40
C ILE A 53 10.07 11.36 -3.39
N ASP A 54 9.36 12.42 -3.77
CA ASP A 54 9.12 13.60 -2.94
C ASP A 54 7.69 13.58 -2.41
N GLU A 55 7.53 13.41 -1.11
CA GLU A 55 6.25 13.40 -0.40
C GLU A 55 5.46 14.71 -0.56
N ARG A 56 6.13 15.84 -0.83
CA ARG A 56 5.46 17.13 -1.04
C ARG A 56 4.64 17.16 -2.33
N SER A 57 5.10 16.42 -3.34
CA SER A 57 4.47 16.33 -4.67
C SER A 57 3.59 15.11 -4.84
N ALA A 58 3.54 14.26 -3.81
CA ALA A 58 2.84 12.99 -3.80
C ALA A 58 1.32 13.17 -3.76
#